data_AF-A0A5V7ZFQ1-F1
#
_entry.id   AF-A0A5V7ZFQ1-F1
#
_cell.length_a   1.000
_cell.length_b   1.000
_cell.length_c   1.000
_cell.angle_alpha   90.00
_cell.angle_beta   90.00
_cell.angle_gamma   90.00
#
_symmetry.space_group_name_H-M   'P 1'
#
loop_
_entity.id
_entity.type
_entity.pdbx_description
1 polymer ?
#
loop_
_entity_poly.entity_id
_entity_poly.type
_entity_poly.pdbx_seq_one_letter_code
_entity_poly.pdbx_strand_id
1 'polypeptide(L)'
;MKLRLWNLLPHDYAPFFRILHIIVAFLILSQIINSNLTETEAIGEHSLEGVITWMHIISGLGLIICGFIMLSWMLTQRGFTYYFSWVGLDFSGIKQDIKTLTSFRLPDAHSGGIASTIQGFGVLALLIVALSGGLWFLLNTMQSNLAETVIHWHKFFTTFIEVYFYAHGAMGVLHILIEKYKSRSVNLSD
;
A
#
# COMPACT_ATOMS: atom_id res chain seq x y z
N MET A 1 16.98 -21.17 18.20
CA MET A 1 15.74 -20.44 18.54
C MET A 1 14.79 -20.51 17.34
N LYS A 2 13.56 -21.06 17.47
CA LYS A 2 12.61 -21.11 16.34
C LYS A 2 12.16 -19.68 16.01
N LEU A 3 12.65 -19.08 14.93
CA LEU A 3 12.09 -17.82 14.42
C LEU A 3 10.62 -18.05 14.07
N ARG A 4 9.71 -17.41 14.80
CA ARG A 4 8.30 -17.32 14.39
C ARG A 4 8.22 -16.32 13.24
N LEU A 5 7.47 -16.67 12.18
CA LEU A 5 7.20 -15.80 11.03
C LEU A 5 6.76 -14.39 11.44
N TRP A 6 6.04 -14.28 12.56
CA TRP A 6 5.63 -13.02 13.17
C TRP A 6 6.79 -12.05 13.45
N ASN A 7 7.93 -12.56 13.90
CA ASN A 7 9.09 -11.75 14.26
C ASN A 7 9.87 -11.26 13.04
N LEU A 8 9.57 -11.80 11.85
CA LEU A 8 10.15 -11.39 10.57
C LEU A 8 9.29 -10.32 9.88
N LEU A 9 8.08 -10.03 10.39
CA LEU A 9 7.24 -8.98 9.84
C LEU A 9 7.77 -7.60 10.25
N PRO A 10 7.71 -6.59 9.36
CA PRO A 10 8.19 -5.25 9.67
C PRO A 10 7.43 -4.60 10.84
N HIS A 11 8.01 -3.54 11.41
CA HIS A 11 7.44 -2.71 12.49
C HIS A 11 7.25 -3.40 13.85
N ASP A 12 8.20 -4.24 14.28
CA ASP A 12 8.14 -4.89 15.61
C ASP A 12 8.07 -3.92 16.77
N TYR A 13 8.70 -2.76 16.61
CA TYR A 13 8.68 -1.67 17.59
C TYR A 13 7.31 -0.96 17.70
N ALA A 14 6.38 -1.16 16.76
CA ALA A 14 5.10 -0.46 16.69
C ALA A 14 3.95 -1.43 16.36
N PRO A 15 3.45 -2.20 17.35
CA PRO A 15 2.46 -3.27 17.13
C PRO A 15 1.16 -2.75 16.53
N PHE A 16 0.71 -1.56 16.93
CA PHE A 16 -0.45 -0.90 16.33
C PHE A 16 -0.27 -0.68 14.82
N PHE A 17 0.85 -0.06 14.42
CA PHE A 17 1.12 0.24 13.01
C PHE A 17 1.30 -1.04 12.19
N ARG A 18 1.92 -2.08 12.75
CA ARG A 18 2.03 -3.39 12.12
C ARG A 18 0.66 -3.99 11.83
N ILE A 19 -0.24 -4.01 12.81
CA ILE A 19 -1.60 -4.55 12.64
C ILE A 19 -2.35 -3.75 11.59
N LEU A 20 -2.30 -2.42 11.65
CA LEU A 20 -2.92 -1.54 10.66
C LEU A 20 -2.40 -1.82 9.24
N HIS A 21 -1.08 -1.96 9.07
CA HIS A 21 -0.46 -2.28 7.79
C HIS A 21 -0.92 -3.64 7.25
N ILE A 22 -1.02 -4.67 8.10
CA ILE A 22 -1.53 -5.99 7.71
C ILE A 22 -2.99 -5.91 7.28
N ILE A 23 -3.83 -5.19 8.03
CA ILE A 23 -5.24 -4.97 7.67
C ILE A 23 -5.32 -4.28 6.31
N VAL A 24 -4.58 -3.20 6.10
CA VAL A 24 -4.57 -2.48 4.82
C VAL A 24 -4.10 -3.36 3.67
N ALA A 25 -3.02 -4.12 3.85
CA ALA A 25 -2.53 -5.05 2.84
C ALA A 25 -3.58 -6.12 2.50
N PHE A 26 -4.26 -6.68 3.49
CA PHE A 26 -5.32 -7.66 3.28
C PHE A 26 -6.53 -7.07 2.55
N LEU A 27 -6.96 -5.87 2.95
CA LEU A 27 -8.06 -5.17 2.30
C LEU A 27 -7.71 -4.82 0.85
N ILE A 28 -6.51 -4.31 0.56
CA ILE A 28 -6.06 -4.05 -0.83
C ILE A 28 -6.04 -5.35 -1.64
N LEU A 29 -5.53 -6.45 -1.08
CA LEU A 29 -5.53 -7.75 -1.77
C LEU A 29 -6.97 -8.20 -2.10
N SER A 30 -7.89 -8.06 -1.15
CA SER A 30 -9.31 -8.34 -1.37
C SER A 30 -9.90 -7.47 -2.49
N GLN A 31 -9.56 -6.18 -2.54
CA GLN A 31 -10.00 -5.26 -3.59
C GLN A 31 -9.51 -5.70 -4.98
N ILE A 32 -8.23 -6.09 -5.10
CA ILE A 32 -7.63 -6.57 -6.36
C ILE A 32 -8.26 -7.88 -6.82
N ILE A 33 -8.55 -8.80 -5.90
CA ILE A 33 -9.17 -10.09 -6.24
C ILE A 33 -10.63 -9.89 -6.71
N ASN A 34 -11.37 -9.04 -5.99
CA ASN A 34 -12.81 -8.88 -6.21
C ASN A 34 -13.14 -7.89 -7.34
N SER A 35 -12.21 -7.03 -7.75
CA SER A 35 -12.47 -5.92 -8.70
C SER A 35 -13.07 -6.38 -10.04
N ASN A 36 -12.58 -7.49 -10.59
CA ASN A 36 -13.08 -8.06 -11.86
C ASN A 36 -14.48 -8.67 -11.77
N LEU A 37 -15.01 -8.85 -10.56
CA LEU A 37 -16.32 -9.44 -10.29
C LEU A 37 -17.33 -8.40 -9.78
N THR A 38 -16.96 -7.11 -9.82
CA THR A 38 -17.86 -6.01 -9.45
C THR A 38 -18.74 -5.62 -10.62
N GLU A 39 -20.03 -5.46 -10.35
CA GLU A 39 -21.02 -5.04 -11.34
C GLU A 39 -21.87 -3.91 -10.77
N THR A 40 -21.80 -2.74 -11.41
CA THR A 40 -22.55 -1.55 -10.96
C THR A 40 -24.06 -1.76 -11.01
N GLU A 41 -24.55 -2.52 -12.00
CA GLU A 41 -25.97 -2.81 -12.18
C GLU A 41 -26.52 -3.76 -11.12
N ALA A 42 -25.66 -4.56 -10.49
CA ALA A 42 -26.03 -5.47 -9.40
C ALA A 42 -26.23 -4.75 -8.05
N ILE A 43 -26.03 -3.43 -7.97
CA ILE A 43 -26.27 -2.62 -6.77
C ILE A 43 -27.79 -2.46 -6.58
N GLY A 44 -28.41 -3.47 -5.97
CA GLY A 44 -29.86 -3.54 -5.77
C GLY A 44 -30.41 -4.94 -5.95
N GLU A 45 -29.62 -5.84 -6.51
CA GLU A 45 -29.99 -7.24 -6.71
C GLU A 45 -29.46 -8.13 -5.58
N HIS A 46 -30.19 -9.19 -5.25
CA HIS A 46 -29.74 -10.24 -4.33
C HIS A 46 -28.93 -11.31 -5.08
N SER A 47 -27.87 -10.88 -5.78
CA SER A 47 -26.97 -11.73 -6.54
C SER A 47 -25.59 -11.85 -5.87
N LEU A 48 -24.78 -12.82 -6.30
CA LEU A 48 -23.41 -12.98 -5.80
C LEU A 48 -22.55 -11.76 -6.15
N GLU A 49 -22.75 -11.24 -7.36
CA GLU A 49 -22.14 -10.03 -7.93
C GLU A 49 -22.51 -8.80 -7.09
N GLY A 50 -23.77 -8.70 -6.66
CA GLY A 50 -24.23 -7.65 -5.75
C GLY A 50 -23.52 -7.71 -4.39
N VAL A 51 -23.39 -8.91 -3.81
CA VAL A 51 -22.64 -9.10 -2.54
C VAL A 51 -21.17 -8.73 -2.70
N ILE A 52 -20.52 -9.18 -3.77
CA ILE A 52 -19.12 -8.85 -4.08
C ILE A 52 -18.94 -7.34 -4.26
N THR A 53 -19.86 -6.69 -4.97
CA THR A 53 -19.85 -5.24 -5.19
C THR A 53 -19.98 -4.48 -3.87
N TRP A 54 -20.88 -4.89 -2.97
CA TRP A 54 -20.99 -4.29 -1.65
C TRP A 54 -19.77 -4.54 -0.76
N MET A 55 -19.19 -5.75 -0.80
CA MET A 55 -17.93 -6.02 -0.11
C MET A 55 -16.82 -5.10 -0.60
N HIS A 56 -16.71 -4.90 -1.92
CA HIS A 56 -15.75 -3.99 -2.54
C HIS A 56 -15.99 -2.54 -2.08
N ILE A 57 -17.22 -2.04 -2.13
CA ILE A 57 -17.57 -0.67 -1.70
C ILE A 57 -17.26 -0.47 -0.21
N ILE A 58 -17.77 -1.33 0.67
CA ILE A 58 -17.63 -1.16 2.12
C ILE A 58 -16.16 -1.22 2.54
N SER A 59 -15.41 -2.22 2.03
CA SER A 59 -13.98 -2.32 2.36
C SER A 59 -13.15 -1.21 1.72
N GLY A 60 -13.53 -0.72 0.54
CA GLY A 60 -12.90 0.44 -0.11
C GLY A 60 -13.11 1.74 0.69
N LEU A 61 -14.31 1.97 1.22
CA LEU A 61 -14.58 3.09 2.13
C LEU A 61 -13.79 2.96 3.44
N GLY A 62 -13.66 1.74 3.98
CA GLY A 62 -12.80 1.45 5.12
C GLY A 62 -11.33 1.81 4.87
N LEU A 63 -10.82 1.55 3.66
CA LEU A 63 -9.46 1.91 3.25
C LEU A 63 -9.19 3.41 3.25
N ILE A 64 -10.21 4.27 3.06
CA ILE A 64 -10.06 5.72 3.21
C ILE A 64 -9.64 6.04 4.65
N ILE A 65 -10.37 5.50 5.63
CA ILE A 65 -10.12 5.73 7.06
C ILE A 65 -8.74 5.18 7.44
N CYS A 66 -8.45 3.93 7.08
CA CYS A 66 -7.15 3.32 7.36
C CYS A 66 -5.99 4.07 6.71
N GLY A 67 -6.16 4.55 5.47
CA GLY A 67 -5.17 5.32 4.73
C GLY A 67 -4.83 6.64 5.42
N PHE A 68 -5.84 7.38 5.91
CA PHE A 68 -5.59 8.60 6.68
C PHE A 68 -4.91 8.32 8.02
N ILE A 69 -5.32 7.27 8.75
CA ILE A 69 -4.65 6.88 9.99
C ILE A 69 -3.17 6.54 9.73
N MET A 70 -2.89 5.75 8.68
CA MET A 70 -1.52 5.43 8.29
C MET A 70 -0.70 6.67 7.92
N LEU A 71 -1.27 7.57 7.12
CA LEU A 71 -0.60 8.82 6.72
C LEU A 71 -0.28 9.69 7.93
N SER A 72 -1.27 9.93 8.80
CA SER A 72 -1.08 10.71 10.02
C SER A 72 -0.03 10.08 10.94
N TRP A 73 -0.04 8.76 11.08
CA TRP A 73 0.99 8.07 11.86
C TRP A 73 2.38 8.25 11.24
N MET A 74 2.51 8.05 9.92
CA MET A 74 3.78 8.24 9.22
C MET A 74 4.34 9.65 9.43
N LEU A 75 3.51 10.67 9.21
CA LEU A 75 3.89 12.08 9.34
C LEU A 75 4.25 12.48 10.78
N THR A 76 3.55 11.96 11.79
CA THR A 76 3.85 12.27 13.19
C THR A 76 5.14 11.61 13.68
N GLN A 77 5.49 10.43 13.16
CA GLN A 77 6.67 9.69 13.62
C GLN A 77 7.99 10.12 12.95
N ARG A 78 7.95 10.50 11.67
CA ARG A 78 9.18 10.81 10.91
C ARG A 78 9.17 12.18 10.23
N GLY A 79 8.02 12.86 10.16
CA GLY A 79 7.85 14.13 9.46
C GLY A 79 7.59 13.98 7.97
N PHE A 80 7.13 15.07 7.35
CA PHE A 80 6.77 15.12 5.93
C PHE A 80 7.97 14.89 5.00
N THR A 81 9.09 15.58 5.27
CA THR A 81 10.31 15.50 4.45
C THR A 81 10.87 14.09 4.39
N TYR A 82 10.66 13.26 5.42
CA TYR A 82 11.13 11.88 5.40
C TYR A 82 10.60 11.08 4.21
N TYR A 83 9.32 11.24 3.86
CA TYR A 83 8.67 10.50 2.78
C TYR A 83 8.52 11.32 1.48
N PHE A 84 8.50 12.65 1.59
CA PHE A 84 8.14 13.55 0.50
C PHE A 84 9.22 14.60 0.17
N SER A 85 10.52 14.31 0.45
CA SER A 85 11.66 15.18 0.08
C SER A 85 11.63 15.66 -1.38
N TRP A 86 11.17 14.82 -2.31
CA TRP A 86 11.08 15.14 -3.74
C TRP A 86 10.16 16.32 -4.06
N VAL A 87 9.20 16.65 -3.17
CA VAL A 87 8.35 17.86 -3.31
C VAL A 87 9.19 19.13 -3.20
N GLY A 88 10.24 19.10 -2.38
CA GLY A 88 11.24 20.17 -2.28
C GLY A 88 12.35 20.07 -3.32
N LEU A 89 12.20 19.21 -4.33
CA LEU A 89 13.22 18.89 -5.34
C LEU A 89 14.53 18.33 -4.75
N ASP A 90 14.48 17.79 -3.52
CA ASP A 90 15.62 17.10 -2.92
C ASP A 90 15.61 15.62 -3.28
N PHE A 91 16.48 15.27 -4.24
CA PHE A 91 16.69 13.90 -4.72
C PHE A 91 18.03 13.32 -4.24
N SER A 92 18.69 13.95 -3.26
CA SER A 92 20.00 13.54 -2.77
C SER A 92 20.01 12.11 -2.21
N GLY A 93 18.99 11.78 -1.41
CA GLY A 93 18.80 10.44 -0.84
C GLY A 93 18.57 9.36 -1.90
N ILE A 94 17.70 9.62 -2.87
CA ILE A 94 17.45 8.71 -4.00
C ILE A 94 18.75 8.46 -4.80
N LYS A 95 19.54 9.51 -5.06
CA LYS A 95 20.82 9.38 -5.78
C LYS A 95 21.81 8.50 -5.01
N GLN A 96 21.85 8.62 -3.68
CA GLN A 96 22.68 7.77 -2.82
C GLN A 96 22.24 6.31 -2.88
N ASP A 97 20.94 6.05 -2.83
CA ASP A 97 20.39 4.70 -2.92
C ASP A 97 20.64 4.04 -4.26
N ILE A 98 20.49 4.79 -5.37
CA ILE A 98 20.85 4.29 -6.71
C ILE A 98 22.32 3.87 -6.74
N LYS A 99 23.23 4.68 -6.19
CA LYS A 99 24.65 4.33 -6.10
C LYS A 99 24.86 3.05 -5.29
N THR A 100 24.14 2.88 -4.19
CA THR A 100 24.21 1.65 -3.37
C THR A 100 23.70 0.43 -4.16
N LEU A 101 22.58 0.57 -4.87
CA LEU A 101 22.01 -0.49 -5.71
C LEU A 101 22.95 -0.89 -6.85
N THR A 102 23.69 0.05 -7.45
CA THR A 102 24.72 -0.28 -8.47
C THR A 102 25.87 -1.15 -7.93
N SER A 103 26.04 -1.21 -6.61
CA SER A 103 26.99 -2.11 -5.93
C SER A 103 26.38 -3.46 -5.50
N PHE A 104 25.17 -3.79 -5.99
CA PHE A 104 24.38 -4.97 -5.62
C PHE A 104 24.11 -5.06 -4.10
N ARG A 105 23.98 -3.91 -3.44
CA ARG A 105 23.60 -3.80 -2.03
C ARG A 105 22.24 -3.15 -1.91
N LEU A 106 21.43 -3.63 -0.99
CA LEU A 106 20.15 -2.99 -0.66
C LEU A 106 20.42 -1.80 0.27
N PRO A 107 19.88 -0.60 -0.04
CA PRO A 107 19.99 0.55 0.84
C PRO A 107 19.13 0.38 2.09
N ASP A 108 19.56 0.98 3.19
CA ASP A 108 18.78 1.08 4.41
C ASP A 108 17.72 2.18 4.31
N ALA A 109 16.60 2.04 5.02
CA ALA A 109 15.55 3.05 5.01
C ALA A 109 15.98 4.33 5.74
N HIS A 110 16.03 5.45 5.01
CA HIS A 110 16.35 6.77 5.55
C HIS A 110 15.49 7.88 4.91
N SER A 111 15.60 9.10 5.47
CA SER A 111 14.87 10.28 4.98
C SER A 111 15.19 10.55 3.51
N GLY A 112 14.17 10.71 2.66
CA GLY A 112 14.32 11.04 1.24
C GLY A 112 14.99 9.97 0.37
N GLY A 113 15.23 8.76 0.91
CA GLY A 113 15.69 7.60 0.15
C GLY A 113 14.57 6.95 -0.67
N ILE A 114 14.92 5.94 -1.46
CA ILE A 114 13.99 5.17 -2.30
C ILE A 114 12.94 4.48 -1.42
N ALA A 115 13.35 3.82 -0.33
CA ALA A 115 12.43 3.06 0.51
C ALA A 115 11.34 3.94 1.16
N SER A 116 11.73 5.09 1.72
CA SER A 116 10.80 6.05 2.32
C SER A 116 9.93 6.75 1.28
N THR A 117 10.47 7.06 0.11
CA THR A 117 9.71 7.62 -1.02
C THR A 117 8.65 6.64 -1.52
N ILE A 118 9.02 5.36 -1.72
CA ILE A 118 8.08 4.29 -2.11
C ILE A 118 6.98 4.17 -1.05
N GLN A 119 7.33 4.14 0.24
CA GLN A 119 6.34 4.08 1.31
C GLN A 119 5.35 5.26 1.26
N GLY A 120 5.83 6.48 1.00
CA GLY A 120 5.00 7.66 0.78
C GLY A 120 4.06 7.51 -0.42
N PHE A 121 4.60 7.07 -1.57
CA PHE A 121 3.79 6.83 -2.77
C PHE A 121 2.74 5.75 -2.58
N GLY A 122 3.01 4.72 -1.80
CA GLY A 122 2.03 3.67 -1.47
C GLY A 122 0.79 4.23 -0.79
N VAL A 123 0.97 5.07 0.22
CA VAL A 123 -0.16 5.70 0.94
C VAL A 123 -0.88 6.72 0.07
N LEU A 124 -0.16 7.48 -0.77
CA LEU A 124 -0.80 8.38 -1.72
C LEU A 124 -1.64 7.64 -2.76
N ALA A 125 -1.09 6.58 -3.36
CA ALA A 125 -1.81 5.75 -4.33
C ALA A 125 -3.07 5.13 -3.70
N LEU A 126 -2.96 4.62 -2.48
CA LEU A 126 -4.08 4.11 -1.69
C LEU A 126 -5.18 5.16 -1.49
N LEU A 127 -4.81 6.36 -1.05
CA LEU A 127 -5.79 7.42 -0.79
C LEU A 127 -6.45 7.90 -2.08
N ILE A 128 -5.70 8.08 -3.17
CA ILE A 128 -6.24 8.52 -4.47
C ILE A 128 -7.27 7.51 -5.00
N VAL A 129 -6.93 6.22 -5.01
CA VAL A 129 -7.84 5.17 -5.51
C VAL A 129 -9.07 5.01 -4.59
N ALA A 130 -8.90 5.04 -3.27
CA ALA A 130 -10.01 4.88 -2.34
C ALA A 130 -10.95 6.09 -2.35
N LEU A 131 -10.41 7.31 -2.41
CA LEU A 131 -11.22 8.54 -2.49
C LEU A 131 -11.95 8.65 -3.84
N SER A 132 -11.32 8.27 -4.95
CA SER A 132 -12.02 8.24 -6.25
C SER A 132 -13.15 7.21 -6.28
N GLY A 133 -12.98 6.04 -5.64
CA GLY A 133 -14.05 5.05 -5.49
C GLY A 133 -15.20 5.53 -4.60
N GLY A 134 -14.88 6.18 -3.48
CA GLY A 134 -15.89 6.80 -2.61
C GLY A 134 -16.64 7.94 -3.29
N LEU A 135 -15.93 8.78 -4.06
CA LEU A 135 -16.54 9.86 -4.85
C LEU A 135 -17.45 9.29 -5.94
N TRP A 136 -17.02 8.24 -6.64
CA TRP A 136 -17.85 7.54 -7.60
C TRP A 136 -19.14 7.03 -6.94
N PHE A 137 -19.04 6.35 -5.80
CA PHE A 137 -20.21 5.81 -5.09
C PHE A 137 -21.22 6.91 -4.73
N LEU A 138 -20.75 8.06 -4.24
CA LEU A 138 -21.58 9.22 -3.95
C LEU A 138 -22.29 9.73 -5.22
N LEU A 139 -21.53 9.96 -6.29
CA LEU A 139 -22.06 10.49 -7.55
C LEU A 139 -23.06 9.53 -8.21
N ASN A 140 -22.78 8.22 -8.17
CA ASN A 140 -23.66 7.19 -8.68
C ASN A 140 -24.99 7.16 -7.91
N THR A 141 -24.94 7.27 -6.58
CA THR A 141 -26.13 7.36 -5.72
C THR A 141 -26.96 8.60 -6.03
N MET A 142 -26.31 9.70 -6.40
CA MET A 142 -26.97 10.94 -6.83
C MET A 142 -27.42 10.94 -8.30
N GLN A 143 -27.25 9.82 -9.02
CA GLN A 143 -27.54 9.70 -10.45
C GLN A 143 -26.86 10.79 -11.30
N SER A 144 -25.65 11.18 -10.91
CA SER A 144 -24.88 12.22 -11.59
C SER A 144 -24.20 11.69 -12.85
N ASN A 145 -24.27 12.44 -13.95
CA ASN A 145 -23.54 12.14 -15.18
C ASN A 145 -22.00 12.12 -15.01
N LEU A 146 -21.48 12.69 -13.92
CA LEU A 146 -20.05 12.64 -13.61
C LEU A 146 -19.60 11.27 -13.10
N ALA A 147 -20.52 10.41 -12.64
CA ALA A 147 -20.18 9.09 -12.12
C ALA A 147 -19.41 8.25 -13.14
N GLU A 148 -19.82 8.28 -14.41
CA GLU A 148 -19.11 7.57 -15.50
C GLU A 148 -17.67 8.06 -15.64
N THR A 149 -17.44 9.37 -15.61
CA THR A 149 -16.08 9.93 -15.70
C THR A 149 -15.23 9.52 -14.50
N VAL A 150 -15.80 9.55 -13.28
CA VAL A 150 -15.05 9.23 -12.06
C VAL A 150 -14.72 7.74 -11.98
N ILE A 151 -15.57 6.83 -12.45
CA ILE A 151 -15.22 5.39 -12.47
C ILE A 151 -14.08 5.10 -13.44
N HIS A 152 -13.98 5.82 -14.57
CA HIS A 152 -12.82 5.70 -15.46
C HIS A 152 -11.53 6.11 -14.77
N TRP A 153 -11.53 7.23 -14.05
CA TRP A 153 -10.37 7.66 -13.26
C TRP A 153 -10.06 6.68 -12.13
N HIS A 154 -11.06 6.16 -11.44
CA HIS A 154 -10.86 5.15 -10.40
C HIS A 154 -10.16 3.90 -10.97
N LYS A 155 -10.64 3.35 -12.09
CA LYS A 155 -10.01 2.23 -12.81
C LYS A 155 -8.58 2.54 -13.24
N PHE A 156 -8.30 3.76 -13.69
CA PHE A 156 -6.93 4.17 -13.99
C PHE A 156 -6.05 4.17 -12.73
N PHE A 157 -6.56 4.69 -11.61
CA PHE A 157 -5.82 4.74 -10.37
C PHE A 157 -5.57 3.36 -9.73
N THR A 158 -6.40 2.35 -10.01
CA THR A 158 -6.13 0.98 -9.53
C THR A 158 -4.77 0.46 -10.03
N THR A 159 -4.35 0.87 -11.23
CA THR A 159 -3.06 0.45 -11.79
C THR A 159 -1.89 0.85 -10.88
N PHE A 160 -1.92 2.04 -10.27
CA PHE A 160 -0.83 2.48 -9.39
C PHE A 160 -0.78 1.67 -8.09
N ILE A 161 -1.93 1.39 -7.47
CA ILE A 161 -1.95 0.62 -6.23
C ILE A 161 -1.61 -0.86 -6.48
N GLU A 162 -2.01 -1.42 -7.62
CA GLU A 162 -1.65 -2.79 -8.02
C GLU A 162 -0.14 -2.93 -8.24
N VAL A 163 0.46 -2.03 -9.04
CA VAL A 163 1.91 -2.00 -9.26
C VAL A 163 2.66 -1.83 -7.93
N TYR A 164 2.20 -0.91 -7.08
CA TYR A 164 2.77 -0.72 -5.75
C TYR A 164 2.68 -2.01 -4.92
N PHE A 165 1.50 -2.62 -4.84
CA PHE A 165 1.25 -3.80 -4.01
C PHE A 165 2.18 -4.96 -4.41
N TYR A 166 2.32 -5.23 -5.70
CA TYR A 166 3.21 -6.28 -6.18
C TYR A 166 4.69 -5.94 -5.96
N ALA A 167 5.13 -4.74 -6.32
CA ALA A 167 6.54 -4.35 -6.19
C ALA A 167 6.99 -4.26 -4.72
N HIS A 168 6.20 -3.58 -3.89
CA HIS A 168 6.46 -3.46 -2.46
C HIS A 168 6.37 -4.83 -1.75
N GLY A 169 5.35 -5.62 -2.06
CA GLY A 169 5.18 -6.97 -1.51
C GLY A 169 6.36 -7.89 -1.86
N ALA A 170 6.79 -7.89 -3.13
CA ALA A 170 7.93 -8.67 -3.58
C ALA A 170 9.23 -8.25 -2.87
N MET A 171 9.47 -6.93 -2.72
CA MET A 171 10.62 -6.43 -1.97
C MET A 171 10.55 -6.84 -0.49
N GLY A 172 9.39 -6.75 0.15
CA GLY A 172 9.19 -7.21 1.53
C GLY A 172 9.55 -8.69 1.71
N VAL A 173 9.12 -9.55 0.78
CA VAL A 173 9.49 -10.97 0.77
C VAL A 173 11.00 -11.15 0.57
N LEU A 174 11.60 -10.42 -0.37
CA LEU A 174 13.04 -10.47 -0.63
C LEU A 174 13.86 -10.11 0.63
N HIS A 175 13.46 -9.06 1.35
CA HIS A 175 14.10 -8.67 2.61
C HIS A 175 14.05 -9.80 3.64
N ILE A 176 12.89 -10.45 3.82
CA ILE A 176 12.72 -11.58 4.75
C ILE A 176 13.63 -12.76 4.35
N LEU A 177 13.73 -13.07 3.05
CA LEU A 177 14.57 -14.16 2.56
C LEU A 177 16.06 -13.89 2.78
N ILE A 178 16.53 -12.66 2.53
CA ILE A 178 17.92 -12.25 2.75
C ILE A 178 18.29 -12.32 4.23
N GLU A 179 17.42 -11.83 5.12
CA GLU A 179 17.65 -11.86 6.56
C GLU A 179 17.69 -13.30 7.10
N LYS A 180 16.81 -14.16 6.61
CA LYS A 180 16.82 -15.60 6.93
C LYS A 180 18.09 -16.30 6.43
N TYR A 181 18.59 -15.94 5.24
CA TYR A 181 19.84 -16.50 4.72
C TYR A 181 21.04 -16.06 5.57
N LYS A 182 21.15 -14.76 5.88
CA LYS A 182 22.24 -14.20 6.69
C LYS A 182 22.28 -14.77 8.11
N SER A 183 21.13 -14.92 8.75
CA SER A 183 21.06 -15.55 10.07
C SER A 183 21.46 -17.03 10.04
N ARG A 184 21.13 -17.76 8.96
CA ARG A 184 21.57 -19.15 8.78
C ARG A 184 23.08 -19.27 8.56
N SER A 185 23.69 -18.39 7.78
CA SER A 185 25.14 -18.45 7.53
C SER A 185 25.97 -18.19 8.78
N VAL A 186 25.53 -17.27 9.65
CA VAL A 186 26.18 -16.99 10.94
C VAL A 186 26.14 -18.23 11.85
N ASN A 187 24.99 -18.91 11.95
CA ASN A 187 24.87 -20.13 12.76
C ASN A 187 25.64 -21.36 12.21
N LEU A 188 26.19 -21.29 10.98
CA LEU A 188 27.02 -22.36 10.40
C LEU A 188 28.52 -22.07 10.53
N SER A 189 28.89 -20.83 10.88
CA SER A 189 30.29 -20.42 11.13
C SER A 189 30.69 -20.48 12.60
N ASP A 190 29.72 -20.77 13.49
CA ASP A 190 29.90 -21.03 14.92
C ASP A 190 29.88 -22.54 15.21
#